data_AF-A0A0Q8GAW3-F1
#
_entry.id   AF-A0A0Q8GAW3-F1
#
_cell.length_a   1.000
_cell.length_b   1.000
_cell.length_c   1.000
_cell.angle_alpha   90.00
_cell.angle_beta   90.00
_cell.angle_gamma   90.00
#
_symmetry.space_group_name_H-M   'P 1'
#
loop_
_entity.id
_entity.type
_entity.pdbx_description
1 polymer ?
#
loop_
_entity_poly.entity_id
_entity_poly.type
_entity_poly.pdbx_seq_one_letter_code
_entity_poly.pdbx_strand_id
1 'polypeptide(L)'
;MTRMTKAGSTDETLRYGFIGYAPSAAPSAFFDALVAARSRRDAAQAEALKFVDGQEPYGGAFVARLDDLAGPVRDFARVAAALRPGAVQPASWLKAVKVDLDALLARHGGEPGYFASPGYREAIDRIWQSYFALVVVLGHDQALLADLARSLWLAHVIDLAVAPGVSKSKGVAVLDLNPQQVGLLANATIVLPSAVFPLSPPSALSNGGGAAWEVVAPTAMQVLDDAPDDGAATSA
;
A
#
# COMPACT_ATOMS: atom_id res chain seq x y z
N MET A 1 -21.87 -18.66 34.49
CA MET A 1 -20.65 -18.90 33.70
C MET A 1 -20.61 -17.90 32.56
N THR A 2 -20.02 -16.73 32.80
CA THR A 2 -19.89 -15.65 31.80
C THR A 2 -18.51 -15.77 31.18
N ARG A 3 -18.44 -16.15 29.90
CA ARG A 3 -17.18 -16.11 29.14
C ARG A 3 -16.79 -14.64 28.97
N MET A 4 -15.77 -14.21 29.71
CA MET A 4 -15.01 -13.01 29.38
C MET A 4 -14.33 -13.27 28.03
N THR A 5 -14.85 -12.67 26.97
CA THR A 5 -14.12 -12.49 25.71
C THR A 5 -12.91 -11.63 26.03
N LYS A 6 -11.73 -12.26 26.00
CA LYS A 6 -10.43 -11.59 26.05
C LYS A 6 -10.47 -10.49 24.98
N ALA A 7 -10.43 -9.23 25.41
CA ALA A 7 -10.19 -8.12 24.51
C ALA A 7 -8.91 -8.45 23.74
N GLY A 8 -9.06 -8.77 22.45
CA GLY A 8 -7.91 -8.77 21.54
C GLY A 8 -7.25 -7.42 21.71
N SER A 9 -5.95 -7.43 22.00
CA SER A 9 -5.17 -6.21 22.20
C SER A 9 -5.52 -5.23 21.08
N THR A 10 -5.80 -3.97 21.42
CA THR A 10 -6.10 -2.90 20.46
C THR A 10 -5.07 -2.90 19.31
N ASP A 11 -3.81 -3.21 19.66
CA ASP A 11 -2.67 -3.39 18.77
C ASP A 11 -2.88 -4.46 17.67
N GLU A 12 -3.50 -5.59 18.01
CA GLU A 12 -3.79 -6.67 17.05
C GLU A 12 -4.92 -6.29 16.07
N THR A 13 -5.76 -5.32 16.43
CA THR A 13 -6.81 -4.80 15.55
C THR A 13 -6.26 -3.72 14.62
N LEU A 14 -5.31 -2.90 15.08
CA LEU A 14 -4.72 -1.83 14.29
C LEU A 14 -3.95 -2.36 13.07
N ARG A 15 -3.32 -3.53 13.17
CA ARG A 15 -2.56 -4.11 12.04
C ARG A 15 -3.38 -4.28 10.76
N TYR A 16 -4.70 -4.47 10.85
CA TYR A 16 -5.56 -4.58 9.68
C TYR A 16 -5.72 -3.26 8.94
N GLY A 17 -5.73 -2.13 9.66
CA GLY A 17 -5.98 -0.80 9.09
C GLY A 17 -4.74 -0.07 8.59
N PHE A 18 -3.54 -0.58 8.85
CA PHE A 18 -2.29 0.12 8.51
C PHE A 18 -1.32 -0.79 7.75
N ILE A 19 -0.89 -0.30 6.59
CA ILE A 19 0.10 -0.96 5.74
C ILE A 19 1.46 -0.37 6.10
N GLY A 20 2.30 -1.16 6.78
CA GLY A 20 3.64 -0.76 7.21
C GLY A 20 4.73 -1.39 6.35
N TYR A 21 5.84 -0.68 6.21
CA TYR A 21 7.05 -1.24 5.59
C TYR A 21 7.83 -2.05 6.62
N ALA A 22 8.02 -3.34 6.32
CA ALA A 22 8.93 -4.22 7.02
C ALA A 22 10.12 -4.51 6.09
N PRO A 23 11.33 -4.01 6.42
CA PRO A 23 12.50 -4.25 5.57
C PRO A 23 12.76 -5.75 5.41
N SER A 24 13.21 -6.15 4.23
CA SER A 24 13.80 -7.47 4.06
C SER A 24 15.03 -7.62 4.99
N ALA A 25 15.48 -8.86 5.25
CA ALA A 25 16.61 -9.13 6.15
C ALA A 25 17.91 -8.39 5.75
N ALA A 26 18.02 -7.97 4.49
CA ALA A 26 18.99 -6.97 4.05
C ALA A 26 18.23 -5.69 3.65
N PRO A 27 18.36 -4.58 4.39
CA PRO A 27 17.79 -3.29 3.98
C PRO A 27 18.32 -2.91 2.60
N SER A 28 17.46 -2.32 1.76
CA SER A 28 17.91 -1.83 0.47
C SER A 28 18.87 -0.64 0.65
N ALA A 29 19.88 -0.54 -0.22
CA ALA A 29 20.83 0.58 -0.20
C ALA A 29 20.13 1.95 -0.37
N PHE A 30 18.96 1.97 -1.03
CA PHE A 30 18.16 3.17 -1.19
C PHE A 30 17.48 3.59 0.12
N PHE A 31 16.89 2.65 0.85
CA PHE A 31 16.28 2.94 2.14
C PHE A 31 17.30 3.54 3.11
N ASP A 32 18.50 2.95 3.20
CA ASP A 32 19.58 3.46 4.04
C ASP A 32 20.04 4.86 3.62
N ALA A 33 20.11 5.13 2.31
CA ALA A 33 20.42 6.46 1.79
C ALA A 33 19.34 7.50 2.16
N LEU A 34 18.05 7.15 2.07
CA LEU A 34 16.95 8.00 2.50
C LEU A 34 17.00 8.28 4.01
N VAL A 35 17.30 7.27 4.83
CA VAL A 35 17.47 7.43 6.28
C VAL A 35 18.64 8.37 6.59
N ALA A 36 19.77 8.25 5.87
CA ALA A 36 20.92 9.13 6.03
C ALA A 36 20.60 10.58 5.59
N ALA A 37 19.76 10.75 4.57
CA ALA A 37 19.38 12.03 4.04
C ALA A 37 18.19 12.70 4.76
N ARG A 38 17.53 12.04 5.73
CA ARG A 38 16.25 12.46 6.33
C ARG A 38 16.19 13.87 6.93
N SER A 39 17.35 14.45 7.29
CA SER A 39 17.43 15.81 7.85
C SER A 39 17.53 16.91 6.78
N ARG A 40 17.70 16.55 5.52
CA ARG A 40 17.92 17.47 4.39
C ARG A 40 17.05 17.09 3.20
N ARG A 41 16.03 17.90 2.93
CA ARG A 41 15.03 17.64 1.88
C ARG A 41 15.66 17.52 0.48
N ASP A 42 16.57 18.43 0.17
CA ASP A 42 17.33 18.45 -1.09
C ASP A 42 18.15 17.18 -1.27
N ALA A 43 18.79 16.69 -0.20
CA ALA A 43 19.56 15.45 -0.24
C ALA A 43 18.65 14.22 -0.45
N ALA A 44 17.53 14.13 0.27
CA ALA A 44 16.58 13.03 0.10
C ALA A 44 15.99 13.02 -1.32
N GLN A 45 15.65 14.20 -1.86
CA GLN A 45 15.18 14.35 -3.23
C GLN A 45 16.25 13.97 -4.25
N ALA A 46 17.51 14.34 -4.03
CA ALA A 46 18.62 13.95 -4.89
C ALA A 46 18.81 12.42 -4.92
N GLU A 47 18.75 11.75 -3.77
CA GLU A 47 18.84 10.28 -3.72
C GLU A 47 17.63 9.62 -4.40
N ALA A 48 16.43 10.15 -4.20
CA ALA A 48 15.23 9.62 -4.87
C ALA A 48 15.29 9.79 -6.39
N LEU A 49 15.80 10.91 -6.91
CA LEU A 49 16.00 11.12 -8.35
C LEU A 49 17.04 10.15 -8.91
N LYS A 50 18.18 9.96 -8.23
CA LYS A 50 19.18 8.94 -8.63
C LYS A 50 18.56 7.55 -8.70
N PHE A 51 17.71 7.20 -7.74
CA PHE A 51 17.01 5.91 -7.71
C PHE A 51 16.06 5.75 -8.90
N VAL A 52 15.22 6.75 -9.16
CA VAL A 52 14.27 6.78 -10.28
C VAL A 52 15.00 6.70 -11.64
N ASP A 53 16.08 7.45 -11.79
CA ASP A 53 16.89 7.48 -13.01
C ASP A 53 17.77 6.22 -13.18
N GLY A 54 17.80 5.32 -12.19
CA GLY A 54 18.61 4.10 -12.21
C GLY A 54 20.12 4.38 -12.17
N GLN A 55 20.54 5.51 -11.59
CA GLN A 55 21.95 5.83 -11.40
C GLN A 55 22.58 4.90 -10.36
N GLU A 56 23.86 4.55 -10.54
CA GLU A 56 24.62 3.78 -9.55
C GLU A 56 24.51 4.41 -8.15
N PRO A 57 24.26 3.61 -7.08
CA PRO A 57 24.26 2.14 -7.02
C PRO A 57 22.88 1.48 -7.25
N TYR A 58 21.88 2.20 -7.78
CA TYR A 58 20.48 1.78 -7.82
C TYR A 58 20.03 1.16 -9.14
N GLY A 59 20.96 0.81 -10.03
CA GLY A 59 20.67 0.33 -11.38
C GLY A 59 19.58 -0.75 -11.43
N GLY A 60 18.48 -0.45 -12.13
CA GLY A 60 17.34 -1.37 -12.31
C GLY A 60 16.49 -1.65 -11.06
N ALA A 61 16.74 -0.98 -9.93
CA ALA A 61 15.98 -1.20 -8.71
C ALA A 61 14.58 -0.59 -8.75
N PHE A 62 14.45 0.61 -9.34
CA PHE A 62 13.18 1.33 -9.50
C PHE A 62 12.22 0.58 -10.42
N VAL A 63 10.95 0.51 -10.00
CA VAL A 63 9.85 -0.09 -10.75
C VAL A 63 9.12 1.01 -11.51
N ALA A 64 9.57 1.28 -12.74
CA ALA A 64 8.92 2.26 -13.62
C ALA A 64 7.57 1.78 -14.16
N ARG A 65 7.38 0.46 -14.29
CA ARG A 65 6.11 -0.18 -14.69
C ARG A 65 5.95 -1.49 -13.95
N LEU A 66 4.74 -1.80 -13.50
CA LEU A 66 4.46 -3.07 -12.82
C LEU A 66 4.69 -4.29 -13.72
N ASP A 67 4.48 -4.16 -15.03
CA ASP A 67 4.70 -5.23 -16.02
C ASP A 67 6.15 -5.74 -16.06
N ASP A 68 7.11 -4.94 -15.57
CA ASP A 68 8.53 -5.30 -15.51
C ASP A 68 8.85 -6.23 -14.33
N LEU A 69 7.90 -6.42 -13.39
CA LEU A 69 8.04 -7.36 -12.27
C LEU A 69 7.75 -8.80 -12.70
N ALA A 70 8.46 -9.75 -12.10
CA ALA A 70 8.25 -11.18 -12.36
C ALA A 70 7.02 -11.73 -11.60
N GLY A 71 6.35 -12.70 -12.23
CA GLY A 71 5.27 -13.46 -11.60
C GLY A 71 3.99 -12.65 -11.32
N PRO A 72 3.10 -13.19 -10.45
CA PRO A 72 1.81 -12.59 -10.09
C PRO A 72 1.82 -11.12 -9.68
N VAL A 73 2.93 -10.61 -9.11
CA VAL A 73 2.99 -9.25 -8.54
C VAL A 73 2.74 -8.17 -9.60
N ARG A 74 3.07 -8.41 -10.88
CA ARG A 74 2.82 -7.44 -11.96
C ARG A 74 1.34 -7.08 -12.14
N ASP A 75 0.43 -7.96 -11.73
CA ASP A 75 -1.02 -7.79 -11.88
C ASP A 75 -1.69 -7.23 -10.62
N PHE A 76 -0.94 -6.97 -9.54
CA PHE A 76 -1.52 -6.65 -8.24
C PHE A 76 -2.37 -5.39 -8.26
N ALA A 77 -1.91 -4.31 -8.90
CA ALA A 77 -2.70 -3.07 -8.98
C ALA A 77 -4.07 -3.28 -9.64
N ARG A 78 -4.12 -4.11 -10.69
CA ARG A 78 -5.35 -4.44 -11.42
C ARG A 78 -6.30 -5.27 -10.57
N VAL A 79 -5.79 -6.29 -9.88
CA VAL A 79 -6.58 -7.13 -8.97
C VAL A 79 -7.10 -6.30 -7.79
N ALA A 80 -6.26 -5.44 -7.21
CA ALA A 80 -6.66 -4.54 -6.13
C ALA A 80 -7.78 -3.58 -6.54
N ALA A 81 -7.71 -3.02 -7.75
CA ALA A 81 -8.74 -2.13 -8.28
C ALA A 81 -10.10 -2.83 -8.43
N ALA A 82 -10.11 -4.12 -8.79
CA ALA A 82 -11.33 -4.92 -8.89
C ALA A 82 -11.92 -5.28 -7.51
N LEU A 83 -11.07 -5.54 -6.51
CA LEU A 83 -11.48 -6.00 -5.19
C LEU A 83 -11.98 -4.88 -4.26
N ARG A 84 -11.42 -3.67 -4.36
CA ARG A 84 -11.73 -2.56 -3.43
C ARG A 84 -13.22 -2.18 -3.37
N PRO A 85 -13.96 -2.06 -4.49
CA PRO A 85 -15.37 -1.67 -4.44
C PRO A 85 -16.28 -2.65 -3.68
N GLY A 86 -15.90 -3.94 -3.59
CA GLY A 86 -16.72 -5.00 -3.01
C GLY A 86 -16.67 -5.12 -1.48
N ALA A 87 -15.88 -4.30 -0.79
CA ALA A 87 -15.61 -4.42 0.65
C ALA A 87 -16.82 -4.16 1.58
N VAL A 88 -17.96 -3.76 1.03
CA VAL A 88 -19.20 -3.44 1.78
C VAL A 88 -19.85 -4.71 2.38
N GLN A 89 -19.51 -5.91 1.86
CA GLN A 89 -20.04 -7.19 2.35
C GLN A 89 -18.91 -8.18 2.70
N PRO A 90 -18.48 -8.25 3.97
CA PRO A 90 -17.26 -8.95 4.39
C PRO A 90 -17.10 -10.40 3.93
N ALA A 91 -18.13 -11.23 4.12
CA ALA A 91 -18.07 -12.65 3.76
C ALA A 91 -17.97 -12.86 2.23
N SER A 92 -18.68 -12.05 1.45
CA SER A 92 -18.62 -12.10 -0.01
C SER A 92 -17.27 -11.59 -0.53
N TRP A 93 -16.70 -10.59 0.16
CA TRP A 93 -15.44 -9.98 -0.21
C TRP A 93 -14.26 -10.94 -0.03
N LEU A 94 -14.16 -11.64 1.11
CA LEU A 94 -13.10 -12.65 1.31
C LEU A 94 -13.19 -13.80 0.30
N LYS A 95 -14.41 -14.20 -0.08
CA LYS A 95 -14.61 -15.19 -1.13
C LYS A 95 -14.12 -14.67 -2.49
N ALA A 96 -14.39 -13.39 -2.82
CA ALA A 96 -13.89 -12.76 -4.03
C ALA A 96 -12.35 -12.67 -4.03
N VAL A 97 -11.74 -12.25 -2.92
CA VAL A 97 -10.28 -12.24 -2.73
C VAL A 97 -9.70 -13.62 -3.03
N LYS A 98 -10.26 -14.69 -2.46
CA LYS A 98 -9.80 -16.06 -2.73
C LYS A 98 -9.85 -16.40 -4.23
N VAL A 99 -11.00 -16.14 -4.88
CA VAL A 99 -11.22 -16.47 -6.30
C VAL A 99 -10.23 -15.72 -7.19
N ASP A 100 -10.04 -14.43 -6.95
CA ASP A 100 -9.15 -13.60 -7.76
C ASP A 100 -7.68 -13.99 -7.57
N LEU A 101 -7.27 -14.33 -6.34
CA LEU A 101 -5.91 -14.81 -6.08
C LEU A 101 -5.64 -16.20 -6.69
N ASP A 102 -6.62 -17.12 -6.64
CA ASP A 102 -6.51 -18.42 -7.33
C ASP A 102 -6.37 -18.23 -8.85
N ALA A 103 -7.20 -17.36 -9.45
CA ALA A 103 -7.14 -17.06 -10.87
C ALA A 103 -5.83 -16.37 -11.26
N LEU A 104 -5.31 -15.50 -10.39
CA LEU A 104 -4.03 -14.85 -10.57
C LEU A 104 -2.89 -15.88 -10.56
N LEU A 105 -2.82 -16.75 -9.56
CA LEU A 105 -1.79 -17.80 -9.50
C LEU A 105 -1.87 -18.72 -10.72
N ALA A 106 -3.06 -19.19 -11.09
CA ALA A 106 -3.26 -20.07 -12.25
C ALA A 106 -2.75 -19.45 -13.56
N ARG A 107 -3.00 -18.15 -13.77
CA ARG A 107 -2.54 -17.41 -14.96
C ARG A 107 -1.02 -17.39 -15.09
N HIS A 108 -0.31 -17.33 -13.98
CA HIS A 108 1.15 -17.25 -13.93
C HIS A 108 1.82 -18.62 -13.73
N GLY A 109 1.04 -19.72 -13.76
CA GLY A 109 1.56 -21.05 -13.42
C GLY A 109 2.11 -21.13 -11.99
N GLY A 110 1.64 -20.26 -11.11
CA GLY A 110 2.11 -20.15 -9.73
C GLY A 110 1.45 -21.17 -8.81
N GLU A 111 2.24 -21.70 -7.88
CA GLU A 111 1.75 -22.55 -6.79
C GLU A 111 1.29 -21.70 -5.60
N PRO A 112 0.41 -22.21 -4.72
CA PRO A 112 -0.05 -21.48 -3.51
C PRO A 112 1.09 -21.00 -2.60
N GLY A 113 2.26 -21.65 -2.65
CA GLY A 113 3.47 -21.23 -1.93
C GLY A 113 4.14 -19.96 -2.45
N TYR A 114 3.71 -19.40 -3.59
CA TYR A 114 4.29 -18.21 -4.20
C TYR A 114 4.37 -17.02 -3.23
N PHE A 115 3.31 -16.75 -2.48
CA PHE A 115 3.24 -15.61 -1.53
C PHE A 115 4.16 -15.78 -0.31
N ALA A 116 4.79 -16.95 -0.14
CA ALA A 116 5.84 -17.17 0.87
C ALA A 116 7.26 -17.18 0.27
N SER A 117 7.38 -17.05 -1.06
CA SER A 117 8.66 -17.18 -1.76
C SER A 117 9.58 -15.97 -1.56
N PRO A 118 10.92 -16.15 -1.64
CA PRO A 118 11.86 -15.03 -1.63
C PRO A 118 11.60 -14.02 -2.74
N GLY A 119 11.32 -14.48 -3.97
CA GLY A 119 11.06 -13.59 -5.11
C GLY A 119 9.82 -12.71 -4.93
N TYR A 120 8.77 -13.22 -4.27
CA TYR A 120 7.63 -12.39 -3.88
C TYR A 120 8.05 -11.27 -2.93
N ARG A 121 8.81 -11.60 -1.87
CA ARG A 121 9.27 -10.62 -0.86
C ARG A 121 10.18 -9.56 -1.48
N GLU A 122 11.10 -9.96 -2.35
CA GLU A 122 11.98 -9.05 -3.09
C GLU A 122 11.18 -8.11 -4.00
N ALA A 123 10.14 -8.61 -4.68
CA ALA A 123 9.28 -7.77 -5.51
C ALA A 123 8.49 -6.75 -4.67
N ILE A 124 7.95 -7.16 -3.52
CA ILE A 124 7.26 -6.24 -2.60
C ILE A 124 8.21 -5.19 -2.03
N ASP A 125 9.46 -5.56 -1.68
CA ASP A 125 10.47 -4.58 -1.22
C ASP A 125 10.76 -3.55 -2.31
N ARG A 126 10.96 -3.99 -3.57
CA ARG A 126 11.18 -3.07 -4.71
C ARG A 126 10.01 -2.12 -4.95
N ILE A 127 8.76 -2.60 -4.79
CA ILE A 127 7.57 -1.75 -4.86
C ILE A 127 7.60 -0.70 -3.75
N TRP A 128 7.94 -1.07 -2.52
CA TRP A 128 8.09 -0.13 -1.41
C TRP A 128 9.14 0.95 -1.68
N GLN A 129 10.33 0.56 -2.15
CA GLN A 129 11.39 1.53 -2.47
C GLN A 129 10.94 2.50 -3.56
N SER A 130 10.28 1.99 -4.60
CA SER A 130 9.76 2.81 -5.70
C SER A 130 8.66 3.75 -5.22
N TYR A 131 7.79 3.29 -4.33
CA TYR A 131 6.77 4.12 -3.70
C TYR A 131 7.39 5.24 -2.88
N PHE A 132 8.42 4.95 -2.07
CA PHE A 132 9.14 5.99 -1.30
C PHE A 132 9.79 7.03 -2.21
N ALA A 133 10.44 6.60 -3.28
CA ALA A 133 11.06 7.52 -4.23
C ALA A 133 10.04 8.49 -4.84
N LEU A 134 8.86 7.99 -5.24
CA LEU A 134 7.79 8.83 -5.81
C LEU A 134 7.11 9.74 -4.78
N VAL A 135 7.01 9.32 -3.52
CA VAL A 135 6.53 10.19 -2.44
C VAL A 135 7.51 11.34 -2.20
N VAL A 136 8.81 11.09 -2.30
CA VAL A 136 9.85 12.12 -2.15
C VAL A 136 9.88 13.07 -3.35
N VAL A 137 9.82 12.53 -4.57
CA VAL A 137 9.81 13.31 -5.83
C VAL A 137 8.37 13.69 -6.19
N LEU A 138 7.85 14.72 -5.51
CA LEU A 138 6.50 15.23 -5.74
C LEU A 138 6.26 15.54 -7.23
N GLY A 139 5.18 14.97 -7.77
CA GLY A 139 4.69 15.30 -9.12
C GLY A 139 5.32 14.51 -10.28
N HIS A 140 6.14 13.48 -10.01
CA HIS A 140 6.77 12.70 -11.07
C HIS A 140 5.77 11.84 -11.86
N ASP A 141 5.12 10.87 -11.20
CA ASP A 141 4.11 10.00 -11.82
C ASP A 141 3.05 9.58 -10.78
N GLN A 142 1.90 10.26 -10.81
CA GLN A 142 0.79 9.98 -9.88
C GLN A 142 0.06 8.69 -10.23
N ALA A 143 0.05 8.28 -11.50
CA ALA A 143 -0.60 7.04 -11.90
C ALA A 143 0.19 5.84 -11.39
N LEU A 144 1.52 5.86 -11.59
CA LEU A 144 2.42 4.85 -11.05
C LEU A 144 2.38 4.82 -9.51
N LEU A 145 2.38 5.98 -8.85
CA LEU A 145 2.25 6.04 -7.38
C LEU A 145 0.97 5.35 -6.89
N ALA A 146 -0.17 5.59 -7.56
CA ALA A 146 -1.43 4.95 -7.23
C ALA A 146 -1.40 3.43 -7.49
N ASP A 147 -0.76 2.98 -8.57
CA ASP A 147 -0.60 1.56 -8.90
C ASP A 147 0.32 0.83 -7.91
N LEU A 148 1.42 1.45 -7.49
CA LEU A 148 2.28 0.92 -6.43
C LEU A 148 1.52 0.85 -5.11
N ALA A 149 0.75 1.88 -4.74
CA ALA A 149 -0.07 1.88 -3.52
C ALA A 149 -1.13 0.77 -3.52
N ARG A 150 -1.81 0.54 -4.65
CA ARG A 150 -2.76 -0.56 -4.81
C ARG A 150 -2.07 -1.92 -4.70
N SER A 151 -0.86 -2.04 -5.22
CA SER A 151 -0.08 -3.28 -5.14
C SER A 151 0.33 -3.58 -3.70
N LEU A 152 0.78 -2.59 -2.94
CA LEU A 152 1.08 -2.70 -1.51
C LEU A 152 -0.16 -3.04 -0.69
N TRP A 153 -1.31 -2.46 -1.03
CA TRP A 153 -2.58 -2.81 -0.40
C TRP A 153 -2.95 -4.29 -0.62
N LEU A 154 -2.80 -4.81 -1.84
CA LEU A 154 -3.10 -6.22 -2.09
C LEU A 154 -2.10 -7.15 -1.39
N ALA A 155 -0.82 -6.78 -1.35
CA ALA A 155 0.19 -7.52 -0.58
C ALA A 155 -0.20 -7.60 0.91
N HIS A 156 -0.67 -6.49 1.49
CA HIS A 156 -1.19 -6.45 2.87
C HIS A 156 -2.43 -7.33 3.07
N VAL A 157 -3.36 -7.33 2.11
CA VAL A 157 -4.51 -8.26 2.13
C VAL A 157 -4.04 -9.70 2.10
N ILE A 158 -3.07 -10.04 1.26
CA ILE A 158 -2.49 -11.39 1.21
C ILE A 158 -1.86 -11.74 2.56
N ASP A 159 -1.01 -10.88 3.11
CA ASP A 159 -0.29 -11.16 4.35
C ASP A 159 -1.22 -11.37 5.57
N LEU A 160 -2.37 -10.70 5.60
CA LEU A 160 -3.31 -10.76 6.73
C LEU A 160 -4.55 -11.62 6.51
N ALA A 161 -4.95 -11.89 5.28
CA ALA A 161 -6.12 -12.69 4.96
C ALA A 161 -5.78 -14.05 4.35
N VAL A 162 -4.57 -14.27 3.82
CA VAL A 162 -4.17 -15.56 3.25
C VAL A 162 -3.31 -16.33 4.24
N ALA A 163 -3.68 -17.58 4.53
CA ALA A 163 -2.89 -18.47 5.37
C ALA A 163 -1.68 -19.01 4.58
N PRO A 164 -0.43 -18.65 4.92
CA PRO A 164 0.72 -19.13 4.18
C PRO A 164 0.94 -20.63 4.42
N GLY A 165 1.05 -21.41 3.34
CA GLY A 165 1.47 -22.81 3.39
C GLY A 165 0.50 -23.81 4.03
N VAL A 166 -0.72 -23.41 4.39
CA VAL A 166 -1.72 -24.33 5.00
C VAL A 166 -2.55 -25.08 3.95
N SER A 167 -2.37 -24.77 2.67
CA SER A 167 -3.19 -25.37 1.62
C SER A 167 -2.71 -26.78 1.26
N LYS A 168 -3.38 -27.78 1.86
CA LYS A 168 -3.32 -29.18 1.39
C LYS A 168 -4.12 -29.39 0.09
N SER A 169 -4.84 -28.38 -0.39
CA SER A 169 -5.63 -28.38 -1.62
C SER A 169 -5.10 -27.33 -2.61
N LYS A 170 -5.36 -27.54 -3.90
CA LYS A 170 -4.89 -26.73 -5.05
C LYS A 170 -5.44 -25.29 -5.05
N GLY A 171 -5.04 -24.44 -4.11
CA GLY A 171 -5.45 -23.03 -4.10
C GLY A 171 -5.08 -22.26 -2.84
N VAL A 172 -5.44 -20.99 -2.81
CA VAL A 172 -5.25 -20.06 -1.70
C VAL A 172 -6.23 -20.38 -0.57
N ALA A 173 -5.73 -20.45 0.66
CA ALA A 173 -6.57 -20.57 1.86
C ALA A 173 -6.73 -19.18 2.50
N VAL A 174 -7.98 -18.75 2.72
CA VAL A 174 -8.28 -17.45 3.34
C VAL A 174 -8.69 -17.67 4.80
N LEU A 175 -8.21 -16.81 5.68
CA LEU A 175 -8.50 -16.81 7.12
C LEU A 175 -9.93 -16.34 7.38
N ASP A 176 -10.52 -16.82 8.47
CA ASP A 176 -11.82 -16.34 8.94
C ASP A 176 -11.62 -15.00 9.69
N LEU A 177 -11.89 -13.89 8.99
CA LEU A 177 -11.81 -12.55 9.56
C LEU A 177 -13.20 -12.04 9.92
N ASN A 178 -13.31 -11.40 11.09
CA ASN A 178 -14.57 -10.80 11.50
C ASN A 178 -14.90 -9.54 10.64
N PRO A 179 -16.18 -9.09 10.61
CA PRO A 179 -16.59 -7.95 9.79
C PRO A 179 -15.79 -6.66 10.02
N GLN A 180 -15.38 -6.39 11.27
CA GLN A 180 -14.58 -5.21 11.61
C GLN A 180 -13.16 -5.31 11.03
N GLN A 181 -12.52 -6.48 11.12
CA GLN A 181 -11.21 -6.73 10.53
C GLN A 181 -11.24 -6.59 9.02
N VAL A 182 -12.28 -7.11 8.36
CA VAL A 182 -12.46 -6.93 6.91
C VAL A 182 -12.66 -5.45 6.56
N GLY A 183 -13.47 -4.72 7.33
CA GLY A 183 -13.66 -3.28 7.15
C GLY A 183 -12.36 -2.50 7.27
N LEU A 184 -11.52 -2.81 8.26
CA LEU A 184 -10.20 -2.20 8.42
C LEU A 184 -9.25 -2.56 7.28
N LEU A 185 -9.20 -3.83 6.90
CA LEU A 185 -8.32 -4.32 5.83
C LEU A 185 -8.66 -3.70 4.47
N ALA A 186 -9.95 -3.58 4.18
CA ALA A 186 -10.44 -2.94 2.96
C ALA A 186 -10.05 -1.47 2.85
N ASN A 187 -9.99 -0.77 3.99
CA ASN A 187 -9.68 0.65 4.08
C ASN A 187 -8.26 0.90 4.60
N ALA A 188 -7.38 -0.10 4.51
CA ALA A 188 -6.03 0.00 5.06
C ALA A 188 -5.25 1.13 4.38
N THR A 189 -4.56 1.92 5.19
CA THR A 189 -3.83 3.10 4.76
C THR A 189 -2.32 2.88 4.90
N ILE A 190 -1.55 3.34 3.92
CA ILE A 190 -0.08 3.27 3.96
C ILE A 190 0.45 4.23 5.03
N VAL A 191 1.27 3.69 5.93
CA VAL A 191 2.01 4.47 6.93
C VAL A 191 3.46 4.53 6.51
N LEU A 192 3.96 5.75 6.31
CA LEU A 192 5.34 5.99 5.95
C LEU A 192 6.27 5.76 7.15
N PRO A 193 7.45 5.13 6.95
CA PRO A 193 8.38 4.85 8.04
C PRO A 193 8.96 6.15 8.60
N SER A 194 8.80 6.37 9.91
CA SER A 194 9.28 7.57 10.60
C SER A 194 10.81 7.74 10.53
N ALA A 195 11.55 6.66 10.29
CA ALA A 195 12.99 6.69 10.06
C ALA A 195 13.39 7.52 8.83
N VAL A 196 12.50 7.62 7.83
CA VAL A 196 12.67 8.39 6.60
C VAL A 196 11.78 9.65 6.60
N PHE A 197 10.56 9.55 7.13
CA PHE A 197 9.56 10.60 7.14
C PHE A 197 9.17 10.96 8.60
N PRO A 198 9.97 11.75 9.34
CA PRO A 198 9.82 11.93 10.79
C PRO A 198 8.85 13.07 11.17
N LEU A 199 7.75 12.80 11.88
CA LEU A 199 6.69 13.80 12.14
C LEU A 199 7.27 15.10 12.69
N SER A 200 6.81 16.24 12.15
CA SER A 200 7.11 17.54 12.75
C SER A 200 6.75 17.50 14.24
N PRO A 201 7.65 17.91 15.15
CA PRO A 201 7.27 18.06 16.55
C PRO A 201 6.11 19.07 16.65
N PRO A 202 5.14 18.87 17.56
CA PRO A 202 3.94 19.70 17.69
C PRO A 202 4.12 21.20 18.00
N SER A 203 5.35 21.75 17.95
CA SER A 203 5.67 23.10 18.44
C SER A 203 6.27 24.05 17.39
N ALA A 204 6.20 23.75 16.10
CA ALA A 204 6.72 24.63 15.03
C ALA A 204 5.70 25.68 14.51
N LEU A 205 4.69 26.04 15.31
CA LEU A 205 3.80 27.19 15.02
C LEU A 205 4.30 28.51 15.64
N SER A 206 5.59 28.61 15.98
CA SER A 206 6.20 29.86 16.44
C SER A 206 7.33 30.27 15.50
N ASN A 207 7.03 31.25 14.66
CA ASN A 207 7.93 32.11 13.88
C ASN A 207 8.80 31.45 12.80
N GLY A 208 8.29 31.51 11.56
CA GLY A 208 9.11 31.84 10.38
C GLY A 208 10.26 30.90 10.04
N GLY A 209 9.97 29.67 9.63
CA GLY A 209 10.96 28.76 9.07
C GLY A 209 10.36 27.38 8.84
N GLY A 210 9.87 27.11 7.63
CA GLY A 210 9.20 25.87 7.28
C GLY A 210 10.08 24.63 7.46
N ALA A 211 9.75 23.81 8.44
CA ALA A 211 10.06 22.39 8.56
C ALA A 211 9.05 21.82 9.59
N ALA A 212 8.36 20.71 9.41
CA ALA A 212 8.57 19.58 8.53
C ALA A 212 7.28 19.22 7.75
N TRP A 213 7.45 18.31 6.80
CA TRP A 213 6.46 17.75 5.88
C TRP A 213 5.01 17.81 6.39
N GLU A 214 4.18 18.54 5.67
CA GLU A 214 2.75 18.31 5.68
C GLU A 214 2.49 17.29 4.57
N VAL A 215 2.35 16.02 4.95
CA VAL A 215 1.81 15.01 4.03
C VAL A 215 0.31 15.29 4.00
N VAL A 216 -0.10 16.17 3.09
CA VAL A 216 -1.49 16.20 2.62
C VAL A 216 -1.65 14.94 1.77
N ALA A 217 -2.01 13.83 2.41
CA ALA A 217 -2.60 12.73 1.69
C ALA A 217 -3.81 13.30 0.93
N PRO A 218 -3.99 12.99 -0.37
CA PRO A 218 -5.25 13.31 -1.04
C PRO A 218 -6.34 12.45 -0.39
N THR A 219 -6.93 12.99 0.66
CA THR A 219 -8.16 12.47 1.25
C THR A 219 -9.25 12.82 0.26
N ALA A 220 -9.82 11.78 -0.37
CA ALA A 220 -11.05 11.84 -1.16
C ALA A 220 -11.11 12.89 -2.28
N MET A 221 -10.99 12.44 -3.54
CA MET A 221 -11.77 13.08 -4.61
C MET A 221 -13.26 12.79 -4.32
N GLN A 222 -13.88 13.60 -3.46
CA GLN A 222 -15.30 13.85 -3.58
C GLN A 222 -15.48 14.73 -4.81
N VAL A 223 -15.94 14.12 -5.90
CA VAL A 223 -16.59 14.85 -6.98
C VAL A 223 -17.87 15.41 -6.38
N LEU A 224 -17.85 16.71 -6.05
CA LEU A 224 -19.05 17.48 -5.80
C LEU A 224 -19.64 17.74 -7.19
N ASP A 225 -20.65 16.95 -7.58
CA ASP A 225 -21.49 17.31 -8.73
C ASP A 225 -22.29 18.56 -8.32
N ASP A 226 -21.82 19.72 -8.76
CA ASP A 226 -22.64 20.90 -8.91
C ASP A 226 -23.53 20.71 -10.15
N ALA A 227 -24.85 20.67 -9.93
CA ALA A 227 -25.84 20.89 -10.98
C ALA A 227 -26.83 21.96 -10.50
N PRO A 228 -27.35 22.79 -11.42
CA PRO A 228 -27.51 24.21 -11.21
C PRO A 228 -28.84 24.60 -10.56
N ASP A 229 -28.75 25.75 -9.90
CA ASP A 229 -29.84 26.66 -9.58
C ASP A 229 -30.49 27.16 -10.89
N ASP A 230 -31.71 26.71 -11.17
CA ASP A 230 -32.62 27.37 -12.11
C ASP A 230 -33.89 27.77 -11.35
N GLY A 231 -33.76 28.87 -10.61
CA GLY A 231 -34.87 29.68 -10.16
C GLY A 231 -35.57 30.40 -11.33
N ALA A 232 -36.81 29.98 -11.57
CA ALA A 232 -37.98 30.79 -11.90
C ALA A 232 -37.94 31.80 -13.07
N ALA A 233 -38.82 31.56 -14.06
CA ALA A 233 -39.56 32.64 -14.70
C ALA A 233 -41.03 32.21 -14.94
N THR A 234 -41.91 33.14 -14.62
CA THR A 234 -43.38 33.12 -14.57
C THR A 234 -44.06 33.27 -15.94
N SER A 235 -45.37 32.95 -15.95
CA SER A 235 -46.46 33.55 -16.76
C SER A 235 -46.92 32.81 -18.02
N ALA A 236 -48.07 32.11 -17.90
CA ALA A 236 -49.34 32.41 -18.61
C ALA A 236 -50.46 31.52 -18.06
#